data_AF-A0A8E7AVB4-F1
#
_entry.id   AF-A0A8E7AVB4-F1
#
_cell.length_a   1.000
_cell.length_b   1.000
_cell.length_c   1.000
_cell.angle_alpha   90.00
_cell.angle_beta   90.00
_cell.angle_gamma   90.00
#
_symmetry.space_group_name_H-M   'P 1'
#
loop_
_entity.id
_entity.type
_entity.pdbx_description
1 polymer ?
#
loop_
_entity_poly.entity_id
_entity_poly.type
_entity_poly.pdbx_seq_one_letter_code
_entity_poly.pdbx_strand_id
1 'polypeptide(L)'
;MSQGVLLDELRTILLEERDSGELTTITPDLFQKTSENVKILQQEVYVLEDPFSDDARLLIEKVSSIRATVEELFKIRTDKIVGLALSQAEGSYIEREELRVLIPAELEMFNRIVEAIRQSRTKLIEWRAVQGSVGHALSSDEGECVPASDTISGDVPIRADTGVDSEPDIIIPADAPFANDIVLALSSMEPFMGIDGRTYEMEAGDILTLPSRNAQVLVERDIVLNIHPG
;
A
#
# COMPACT_ATOMS: atom_id res chain seq x y z
N MET A 1 25.16 -27.84 -9.98
CA MET A 1 24.24 -28.10 -8.86
C MET A 1 22.92 -28.54 -9.45
N SER A 2 22.32 -29.61 -8.92
CA SER A 2 21.24 -30.33 -9.59
C SER A 2 19.98 -29.45 -9.73
N GLN A 3 19.51 -29.26 -10.96
CA GLN A 3 18.39 -28.39 -11.29
C GLN A 3 17.06 -28.77 -10.60
N GLY A 4 16.96 -29.96 -10.02
CA GLY A 4 15.77 -30.36 -9.22
C GLY A 4 15.74 -29.68 -7.84
N VAL A 5 16.91 -29.40 -7.27
CA VAL A 5 17.04 -28.85 -5.91
C VAL A 5 16.47 -27.43 -5.81
N LEU A 6 16.58 -26.63 -6.88
CA LEU A 6 16.06 -25.26 -6.89
C LEU A 6 14.53 -25.21 -6.83
N LEU A 7 13.84 -26.10 -7.55
CA LEU A 7 12.37 -26.14 -7.51
C LEU A 7 11.86 -26.55 -6.13
N ASP A 8 12.55 -27.50 -5.49
CA ASP A 8 12.19 -27.94 -4.14
C ASP A 8 12.48 -26.86 -3.09
N GLU A 9 13.58 -26.10 -3.25
CA GLU A 9 13.88 -24.91 -2.44
C GLU A 9 12.78 -23.85 -2.59
N LEU A 10 12.39 -23.50 -3.81
CA LEU A 10 11.31 -22.53 -4.07
C LEU A 10 9.98 -22.96 -3.46
N ARG A 11 9.65 -24.26 -3.55
CA ARG A 11 8.42 -24.80 -2.95
C ARG A 11 8.47 -24.76 -1.42
N THR A 12 9.63 -25.03 -0.83
CA THR A 12 9.81 -24.96 0.63
C THR A 12 9.60 -23.53 1.12
N ILE A 13 10.24 -22.56 0.46
CA ILE A 13 10.07 -21.14 0.77
C ILE A 13 8.62 -20.70 0.56
N LEU A 14 7.98 -21.13 -0.53
CA LEU A 14 6.58 -20.79 -0.81
C LEU A 14 5.63 -21.32 0.27
N LEU A 15 5.87 -22.53 0.77
CA LEU A 15 5.07 -23.10 1.86
C LEU A 15 5.25 -22.31 3.15
N GLU A 16 6.49 -22.01 3.53
CA GLU A 16 6.78 -21.18 4.70
C GLU A 16 6.13 -19.80 4.58
N GLU A 17 6.22 -19.15 3.41
CA GLU A 17 5.65 -17.84 3.14
C GLU A 17 4.12 -17.84 3.21
N ARG A 18 3.46 -18.92 2.81
CA ARG A 18 2.01 -19.04 2.93
C ARG A 18 1.56 -19.27 4.38
N ASP A 19 2.32 -20.07 5.13
CA ASP A 19 1.89 -20.58 6.41
C ASP A 19 2.33 -19.69 7.59
N SER A 20 3.43 -18.92 7.46
CA SER A 20 4.01 -18.14 8.57
C SER A 20 3.29 -16.82 8.87
N GLY A 21 2.42 -16.32 7.98
CA GLY A 21 1.80 -14.98 8.09
C GLY A 21 2.78 -13.80 7.96
N GLU A 22 4.04 -13.97 8.34
CA GLU A 22 5.14 -13.00 8.30
C GLU A 22 6.05 -13.22 7.09
N LEU A 23 6.86 -12.23 6.72
CA LEU A 23 7.81 -12.37 5.62
C LEU A 23 8.90 -13.39 5.97
N THR A 24 9.19 -14.32 5.07
CA THR A 24 10.30 -15.27 5.25
C THR A 24 11.63 -14.67 4.78
N THR A 25 12.74 -15.08 5.42
CA THR A 25 14.08 -14.66 5.01
C THR A 25 14.50 -15.43 3.76
N ILE A 26 14.56 -14.71 2.64
CA ILE A 26 15.02 -15.25 1.36
C ILE A 26 16.41 -14.74 1.01
N THR A 27 17.12 -15.51 0.20
CA THR A 27 18.41 -15.07 -0.33
C THR A 27 18.20 -13.96 -1.38
N PRO A 28 18.99 -12.87 -1.36
CA PRO A 28 18.82 -11.76 -2.30
C PRO A 28 18.98 -12.17 -3.78
N ASP A 29 19.70 -13.27 -4.03
CA ASP A 29 19.96 -13.80 -5.36
C ASP A 29 18.97 -14.90 -5.79
N LEU A 30 17.96 -15.23 -4.97
CA LEU A 30 16.97 -16.29 -5.27
C LEU A 30 16.28 -16.07 -6.62
N PHE A 31 15.74 -14.86 -6.82
CA PHE A 31 15.03 -14.51 -8.07
C PHE A 31 15.98 -14.50 -9.27
N GLN A 32 17.22 -14.04 -9.09
CA GLN A 32 18.23 -14.04 -10.14
C GLN A 32 18.62 -15.47 -10.54
N LYS A 33 18.95 -16.32 -9.57
CA LYS A 33 19.24 -17.74 -9.77
C LYS A 33 18.10 -18.46 -10.48
N THR A 34 16.86 -18.15 -10.09
CA THR A 34 15.66 -18.70 -10.74
C THR A 34 15.55 -18.27 -12.20
N SER A 35 15.78 -17.00 -12.50
CA SER A 35 15.78 -16.50 -13.89
C SER A 35 16.88 -17.14 -14.74
N GLU A 36 18.09 -17.27 -14.20
CA GLU A 36 19.21 -17.95 -14.87
C GLU A 36 18.89 -19.43 -15.12
N ASN A 37 18.31 -20.11 -14.13
CA ASN A 37 17.90 -21.50 -14.25
C ASN A 37 16.84 -21.71 -15.34
N VAL A 38 15.81 -20.88 -15.37
CA VAL A 38 14.77 -20.91 -16.41
C VAL A 38 15.38 -20.69 -17.79
N LYS A 39 16.32 -19.76 -17.95
CA LYS A 39 17.01 -19.53 -19.23
C LYS A 39 17.82 -20.76 -19.68
N ILE A 40 18.54 -21.40 -18.76
CA ILE A 40 19.29 -22.62 -19.05
C ILE A 40 18.35 -23.73 -19.50
N LEU A 41 17.26 -23.99 -18.76
CA LEU A 41 16.27 -25.01 -19.12
C LEU A 41 15.59 -24.72 -20.47
N GLN A 42 15.27 -23.45 -20.75
CA GLN A 42 14.73 -23.06 -22.04
C GLN A 42 15.72 -23.34 -23.18
N GLN A 43 17.01 -23.02 -22.98
CA GLN A 43 18.04 -23.32 -23.96
C GLN A 43 18.21 -24.83 -24.18
N GLU A 44 18.13 -25.63 -23.12
CA GLU A 44 18.13 -27.10 -23.22
C GLU A 44 16.97 -27.60 -24.09
N VAL A 45 15.76 -27.06 -23.90
CA VAL A 45 14.59 -27.39 -24.75
C VAL A 45 14.83 -27.05 -26.23
N TYR A 46 15.47 -25.92 -26.53
CA TYR A 46 15.75 -25.53 -27.92
C TYR A 46 16.84 -26.35 -28.61
N VAL A 47 17.74 -26.96 -27.84
CA VAL A 47 18.82 -27.79 -28.39
C VAL A 47 18.33 -29.21 -28.70
N LEU A 48 17.21 -29.64 -28.13
CA LEU A 48 16.64 -30.96 -28.40
C LEU A 48 16.20 -31.08 -29.87
N GLU A 49 16.62 -32.18 -30.51
CA GLU A 49 16.30 -32.46 -31.91
C GLU A 49 14.81 -32.77 -32.12
N ASP A 50 14.18 -33.44 -31.14
CA ASP A 50 12.75 -33.79 -31.16
C ASP A 50 11.95 -32.96 -30.13
N PRO A 51 11.18 -31.96 -30.58
CA PRO A 51 10.34 -31.13 -29.72
C PRO A 51 9.19 -31.87 -29.03
N PHE A 52 8.84 -33.08 -29.50
CA PHE A 52 7.73 -33.86 -28.99
C PHE A 52 8.14 -35.03 -28.11
N SER A 53 9.45 -35.23 -27.95
CA SER A 53 10.02 -36.25 -27.06
C SER A 53 9.53 -36.10 -25.61
N ASP A 54 9.50 -37.20 -24.87
CA ASP A 54 9.12 -37.19 -23.46
C ASP A 54 10.07 -36.32 -22.63
N ASP A 55 11.36 -36.27 -23.00
CA ASP A 55 12.36 -35.41 -22.37
C ASP A 55 12.06 -33.92 -22.60
N ALA A 56 11.67 -33.52 -23.82
CA ALA A 56 11.28 -32.15 -24.11
C ALA A 56 10.03 -31.74 -23.30
N ARG A 57 9.03 -32.63 -23.21
CA ARG A 57 7.81 -32.40 -22.42
C ARG A 57 8.12 -32.20 -20.94
N LEU A 58 8.98 -33.05 -20.36
CA LEU A 58 9.38 -32.96 -18.96
C LEU A 58 10.12 -31.65 -18.66
N LEU A 59 11.01 -31.21 -19.54
CA LEU A 59 11.68 -29.92 -19.39
C LEU A 59 10.70 -28.73 -19.48
N ILE A 60 9.76 -28.76 -20.42
CA ILE A 60 8.74 -27.71 -20.58
C ILE A 60 7.84 -27.63 -19.34
N GLU A 61 7.39 -28.77 -18.83
CA GLU A 61 6.59 -28.84 -17.61
C GLU A 61 7.37 -28.28 -16.41
N LYS A 62 8.65 -28.66 -16.29
CA LYS A 62 9.53 -28.18 -15.23
C LYS A 62 9.73 -26.67 -15.28
N VAL A 63 10.02 -26.10 -16.45
CA VAL A 63 10.12 -24.64 -16.65
C VAL A 63 8.83 -23.95 -16.23
N SER A 64 7.69 -24.52 -16.64
CA SER A 64 6.38 -23.98 -16.30
C SER A 64 6.12 -24.02 -14.79
N SER A 65 6.48 -25.11 -14.11
CA SER A 65 6.36 -25.23 -12.66
C SER A 65 7.24 -24.23 -11.93
N ILE A 66 8.51 -24.07 -12.32
CA ILE A 66 9.42 -23.11 -11.68
C ILE A 66 8.88 -21.68 -11.83
N ARG A 67 8.43 -21.32 -13.04
CA ARG A 67 7.85 -20.00 -13.31
C ARG A 67 6.59 -19.74 -12.46
N ALA A 68 5.68 -20.70 -12.41
CA ALA A 68 4.46 -20.56 -11.61
C ALA A 68 4.78 -20.39 -10.11
N THR A 69 5.71 -21.20 -9.56
CA THR A 69 6.10 -21.12 -8.15
C THR A 69 6.75 -19.79 -7.80
N VAL A 70 7.64 -19.26 -8.65
CA VAL A 70 8.29 -17.96 -8.38
C VAL A 70 7.32 -16.77 -8.52
N GLU A 71 6.39 -16.82 -9.47
CA GLU A 71 5.34 -15.81 -9.63
C GLU A 71 4.40 -15.79 -8.42
N GLU A 72 4.02 -16.97 -7.93
CA GLU A 72 3.19 -17.10 -6.73
C GLU A 72 3.92 -16.58 -5.48
N LEU A 73 5.18 -16.95 -5.31
CA LEU A 73 6.02 -16.45 -4.20
C LEU A 73 6.13 -14.92 -4.25
N PHE A 74 6.41 -14.36 -5.43
CA PHE A 74 6.48 -12.92 -5.63
C PHE A 74 5.17 -12.23 -5.25
N LYS A 75 4.03 -12.80 -5.65
CA LYS A 75 2.70 -12.25 -5.33
C LYS A 75 2.46 -12.23 -3.82
N ILE A 76 2.64 -13.35 -3.12
CA ILE A 76 2.39 -13.44 -1.67
C ILE A 76 3.28 -12.44 -0.92
N ARG A 77 4.57 -12.37 -1.28
CA ARG A 77 5.50 -11.41 -0.67
C ARG A 77 5.12 -9.97 -0.95
N THR A 78 4.72 -9.66 -2.19
CA THR A 78 4.28 -8.31 -2.56
C THR A 78 3.08 -7.87 -1.74
N ASP A 79 2.07 -8.73 -1.57
CA ASP A 79 0.88 -8.43 -0.77
C ASP A 79 1.24 -8.10 0.69
N LYS A 80 2.15 -8.87 1.30
CA LYS A 80 2.68 -8.58 2.65
C LYS A 80 3.45 -7.27 2.70
N ILE A 81 4.35 -7.02 1.75
CA ILE A 81 5.15 -5.79 1.67
C ILE A 81 4.25 -4.56 1.54
N VAL A 82 3.19 -4.64 0.74
CA VAL A 82 2.20 -3.57 0.60
C VAL A 82 1.45 -3.35 1.92
N GLY A 83 1.05 -4.41 2.61
CA GLY A 83 0.42 -4.32 3.94
C GLY A 83 1.34 -3.66 4.98
N LEU A 84 2.62 -4.03 5.00
CA LEU A 84 3.64 -3.39 5.84
C LEU A 84 3.81 -1.91 5.47
N ALA A 85 3.94 -1.59 4.18
CA ALA A 85 4.11 -0.23 3.70
C ALA A 85 2.92 0.67 4.08
N LEU A 86 1.70 0.15 3.95
CA LEU A 86 0.48 0.83 4.38
C LEU A 86 0.51 1.11 5.89
N SER A 87 0.83 0.10 6.70
CA SER A 87 0.94 0.23 8.16
C SER A 87 1.97 1.32 8.55
N GLN A 88 3.12 1.37 7.88
CA GLN A 88 4.14 2.40 8.13
C GLN A 88 3.70 3.81 7.69
N ALA A 89 2.96 3.89 6.60
CA ALA A 89 2.46 5.16 6.07
C ALA A 89 1.35 5.75 6.97
N GLU A 90 0.57 4.89 7.62
CA GLU A 90 -0.42 5.28 8.64
C GLU A 90 0.21 5.78 9.94
N GLY A 91 1.49 5.47 10.17
CA GLY A 91 2.27 5.90 11.34
C GLY A 91 2.65 4.78 12.29
N SER A 92 2.39 3.51 11.94
CA SER A 92 2.84 2.37 12.73
C SER A 92 4.36 2.27 12.71
N TYR A 93 4.94 1.90 13.85
CA TYR A 93 6.36 1.56 13.94
C TYR A 93 6.58 0.17 13.35
N ILE A 94 7.58 0.04 12.47
CA ILE A 94 8.01 -1.25 11.92
C ILE A 94 9.38 -1.56 12.49
N GLU A 95 9.55 -2.79 12.97
CA GLU A 95 10.81 -3.23 13.53
C GLU A 95 11.90 -3.29 12.46
N ARG A 96 13.14 -2.94 12.85
CA ARG A 96 14.29 -2.98 11.94
C ARG A 96 14.55 -4.39 11.40
N GLU A 97 14.15 -5.42 12.15
CA GLU A 97 14.35 -6.81 11.73
C GLU A 97 13.41 -7.19 10.58
N GLU A 98 12.15 -6.73 10.59
CA GLU A 98 11.23 -6.94 9.46
C GLU A 98 11.77 -6.32 8.16
N LEU A 99 12.41 -5.15 8.25
CA LEU A 99 13.03 -4.50 7.09
C LEU A 99 14.29 -5.23 6.58
N ARG A 100 14.94 -6.05 7.41
CA ARG A 100 16.12 -6.83 7.02
C ARG A 100 15.78 -8.09 6.24
N VAL A 101 14.55 -8.58 6.39
CA VAL A 101 14.02 -9.74 5.67
C VAL A 101 13.74 -9.41 4.20
N LEU A 102 13.56 -8.13 3.88
CA LEU A 102 13.36 -7.64 2.51
C LEU A 102 14.65 -7.70 1.71
N ILE A 103 14.56 -8.19 0.47
CA ILE A 103 15.69 -8.06 -0.48
C ILE A 103 15.82 -6.59 -0.93
N PRO A 104 16.98 -6.16 -1.46
CA PRO A 104 17.20 -4.76 -1.84
C PRO A 104 16.12 -4.19 -2.78
N ALA A 105 15.67 -4.97 -3.76
CA ALA A 105 14.62 -4.56 -4.69
C ALA A 105 13.24 -4.42 -4.02
N GLU A 106 12.91 -5.31 -3.07
CA GLU A 106 11.68 -5.24 -2.29
C GLU A 106 11.70 -4.04 -1.33
N LEU A 107 12.85 -3.75 -0.71
CA LEU A 107 13.03 -2.58 0.14
C LEU A 107 12.85 -1.28 -0.65
N GLU A 108 13.36 -1.22 -1.88
CA GLU A 108 13.13 -0.07 -2.77
C GLU A 108 11.64 0.09 -3.10
N MET A 109 10.95 -1.01 -3.42
CA MET A 109 9.50 -1.02 -3.66
C MET A 109 8.73 -0.55 -2.43
N PHE A 110 9.05 -1.07 -1.24
CA PHE A 110 8.47 -0.69 0.03
C PHE A 110 8.59 0.82 0.28
N ASN A 111 9.80 1.39 0.17
CA ASN A 111 10.03 2.82 0.38
C ASN A 111 9.23 3.69 -0.60
N ARG A 112 9.11 3.26 -1.87
CA ARG A 112 8.32 3.97 -2.88
C ARG A 112 6.83 3.98 -2.54
N ILE A 113 6.29 2.85 -2.06
CA ILE A 113 4.88 2.75 -1.67
C ILE A 113 4.60 3.65 -0.46
N VAL A 114 5.43 3.59 0.58
CA VAL A 114 5.28 4.41 1.78
C VAL A 114 5.29 5.90 1.42
N GLU A 115 6.24 6.32 0.59
CA GLU A 115 6.35 7.70 0.14
C GLU A 115 5.14 8.13 -0.71
N ALA A 116 4.69 7.29 -1.64
CA ALA A 116 3.51 7.59 -2.46
C ALA A 116 2.24 7.76 -1.62
N ILE A 117 2.04 6.92 -0.59
CA ILE A 117 0.90 7.04 0.33
C ILE A 117 1.00 8.33 1.14
N ARG A 118 2.18 8.65 1.69
CA ARG A 118 2.39 9.89 2.47
C ARG A 118 2.17 11.14 1.63
N GLN A 119 2.72 11.19 0.42
CA GLN A 119 2.50 12.32 -0.50
C GLN A 119 1.03 12.50 -0.85
N SER A 120 0.32 11.39 -1.09
CA SER A 120 -1.12 11.43 -1.38
C SER A 120 -1.91 11.94 -0.17
N ARG A 121 -1.57 11.48 1.04
CA ARG A 121 -2.15 11.96 2.30
C ARG A 121 -1.94 13.46 2.48
N THR A 122 -0.71 13.95 2.32
CA THR A 122 -0.40 15.38 2.41
C THR A 122 -1.21 16.18 1.38
N LYS A 123 -1.20 15.79 0.11
CA LYS A 123 -1.97 16.48 -0.94
C LYS A 123 -3.48 16.50 -0.71
N LEU A 124 -4.04 15.38 -0.22
CA LEU A 124 -5.49 15.18 -0.11
C LEU A 124 -6.08 15.55 1.25
N ILE A 125 -5.28 15.64 2.33
CA ILE A 125 -5.78 15.90 3.69
C ILE A 125 -5.27 17.25 4.24
N GLU A 126 -4.14 17.77 3.76
CA GLU A 126 -3.56 19.02 4.28
C GLU A 126 -4.33 20.29 3.87
N TRP A 127 -5.31 20.20 2.94
CA TRP A 127 -6.22 21.29 2.60
C TRP A 127 -7.23 21.64 3.71
N ARG A 128 -7.44 20.76 4.71
CA ARG A 128 -8.33 21.06 5.85
C ARG A 128 -7.65 21.78 7.01
N ALA A 129 -6.32 21.88 7.03
CA ALA A 129 -5.60 22.60 8.09
C ALA A 129 -5.58 24.13 7.87
N VAL A 130 -5.99 24.63 6.70
CA VAL A 130 -5.94 26.06 6.33
C VAL A 130 -7.35 26.66 6.19
N GLN A 131 -8.21 26.44 7.18
CA GLN A 131 -9.36 27.32 7.45
C GLN A 131 -9.44 27.63 8.93
N GLY A 132 -8.45 28.38 9.41
CA GLY A 132 -8.38 28.77 10.82
C GLY A 132 -7.19 29.68 11.13
N SER A 133 -6.84 30.61 10.24
CA SER A 133 -5.97 31.73 10.60
C SER A 133 -6.57 33.02 10.09
N VAL A 134 -7.42 33.61 10.93
CA VAL A 134 -7.94 34.96 10.76
C VAL A 134 -6.83 35.94 11.09
N GLY A 135 -6.39 36.68 10.06
CA GLY A 135 -5.99 38.09 10.13
C GLY A 135 -5.00 38.56 11.19
N HIS A 136 -3.77 38.82 10.75
CA HIS A 136 -3.10 40.07 11.16
C HIS A 136 -2.32 40.68 10.00
N ALA A 137 -2.92 41.72 9.41
CA ALA A 137 -2.31 42.62 8.45
C ALA A 137 -1.62 43.76 9.20
N LEU A 138 -0.34 44.03 8.93
CA LEU A 138 0.39 45.31 9.04
C LEU A 138 1.68 45.14 8.20
N SER A 139 1.77 45.60 6.95
CA SER A 139 2.04 46.96 6.43
C SER A 139 3.52 47.32 6.28
N SER A 140 3.83 47.90 5.10
CA SER A 140 4.98 48.78 4.74
C SER A 140 6.28 48.06 4.35
N ASP A 141 7.06 48.44 3.33
CA ASP A 141 7.13 49.68 2.54
C ASP A 141 7.93 49.48 1.23
N GLU A 142 7.86 50.50 0.39
CA GLU A 142 8.27 50.82 -0.99
C GLU A 142 9.64 50.37 -1.56
N GLY A 143 9.72 50.35 -2.92
CA GLY A 143 10.98 50.17 -3.66
C GLY A 143 10.84 50.07 -5.20
N GLU A 144 10.68 51.23 -5.83
CA GLU A 144 10.68 51.61 -7.27
C GLU A 144 11.55 50.81 -8.29
N CYS A 145 11.04 50.74 -9.54
CA CYS A 145 11.67 51.11 -10.84
C CYS A 145 11.48 50.12 -12.03
N VAL A 146 10.72 50.59 -13.02
CA VAL A 146 10.50 50.13 -14.41
C VAL A 146 11.73 50.49 -15.32
N PRO A 147 11.83 50.22 -16.67
CA PRO A 147 10.78 50.08 -17.70
C PRO A 147 10.97 49.07 -18.87
N ALA A 148 9.84 48.83 -19.58
CA ALA A 148 9.56 48.69 -21.05
C ALA A 148 10.59 47.99 -22.00
N SER A 149 10.22 47.26 -23.07
CA SER A 149 9.13 47.45 -24.05
C SER A 149 8.98 46.21 -24.96
N ASP A 150 7.87 46.21 -25.72
CA ASP A 150 7.56 45.53 -27.00
C ASP A 150 6.67 44.27 -26.98
N THR A 151 5.64 44.08 -27.82
CA THR A 151 4.76 44.91 -28.67
C THR A 151 3.77 43.91 -29.33
N ILE A 152 2.46 44.10 -29.08
CA ILE A 152 1.29 43.93 -29.99
C ILE A 152 0.72 42.52 -30.37
N SER A 153 -0.52 42.35 -29.88
CA SER A 153 -1.81 41.92 -30.50
C SER A 153 -2.10 40.52 -31.06
N GLY A 154 -3.24 40.00 -30.58
CA GLY A 154 -4.17 39.12 -31.27
C GLY A 154 -5.44 38.86 -30.43
N ASP A 155 -6.47 39.70 -30.61
CA ASP A 155 -7.84 39.63 -30.03
C ASP A 155 -8.61 38.38 -30.56
N VAL A 156 -9.18 37.44 -29.75
CA VAL A 156 -10.56 37.36 -29.15
C VAL A 156 -11.68 36.93 -30.15
N PRO A 157 -12.86 36.31 -29.82
CA PRO A 157 -13.44 35.68 -28.59
C PRO A 157 -14.09 34.26 -28.82
N ILE A 158 -14.89 33.78 -27.82
CA ILE A 158 -16.12 32.91 -27.88
C ILE A 158 -15.91 31.49 -27.28
N ARG A 159 -16.66 30.94 -26.30
CA ARG A 159 -17.95 31.20 -25.64
C ARG A 159 -17.98 30.50 -24.26
N ALA A 160 -18.73 31.07 -23.32
CA ALA A 160 -19.17 30.39 -22.09
C ALA A 160 -20.31 29.41 -22.40
N ASP A 161 -20.31 28.23 -21.77
CA ASP A 161 -21.54 27.57 -21.33
C ASP A 161 -21.29 26.65 -20.12
N THR A 162 -22.22 26.81 -19.19
CA THR A 162 -22.52 26.13 -17.94
C THR A 162 -22.69 24.61 -18.04
N GLY A 163 -22.40 23.88 -16.95
CA GLY A 163 -22.88 22.49 -16.85
C GLY A 163 -22.31 21.60 -15.75
N VAL A 164 -22.73 21.85 -14.50
CA VAL A 164 -23.03 20.85 -13.44
C VAL A 164 -21.89 19.92 -12.97
N ASP A 165 -21.38 20.25 -11.79
CA ASP A 165 -20.77 19.31 -10.85
C ASP A 165 -21.73 18.14 -10.58
N SER A 166 -21.27 16.93 -10.85
CA SER A 166 -21.79 15.72 -10.22
C SER A 166 -20.58 14.91 -9.80
N GLU A 167 -20.13 15.16 -8.57
CA GLU A 167 -19.24 14.23 -7.87
C GLU A 167 -19.91 12.86 -7.87
N PRO A 168 -19.20 11.78 -8.21
CA PRO A 168 -19.73 10.46 -7.96
C PRO A 168 -19.81 10.29 -6.44
N ASP A 169 -21.03 10.17 -5.90
CA ASP A 169 -21.26 9.64 -4.57
C ASP A 169 -20.56 8.28 -4.48
N ILE A 170 -19.36 8.27 -3.88
CA ILE A 170 -18.70 7.03 -3.48
C ILE A 170 -19.48 6.54 -2.28
N ILE A 171 -20.57 5.82 -2.55
CA ILE A 171 -21.26 5.00 -1.56
C ILE A 171 -20.25 3.92 -1.16
N ILE A 172 -19.47 4.16 -0.12
CA ILE A 172 -18.67 3.13 0.52
C ILE A 172 -19.68 2.12 1.09
N PRO A 173 -19.73 0.87 0.60
CA PRO A 173 -20.61 -0.12 1.19
C PRO A 173 -20.21 -0.32 2.64
N ALA A 174 -21.17 -0.18 3.55
CA ALA A 174 -21.00 -0.32 5.00
C ALA A 174 -20.51 -1.72 5.45
N ASP A 175 -20.29 -2.63 4.51
CA ASP A 175 -19.87 -4.02 4.71
C ASP A 175 -18.42 -4.28 4.28
N ALA A 176 -17.62 -3.22 4.07
CA ALA A 176 -16.19 -3.37 3.86
C ALA A 176 -15.52 -3.81 5.18
N PRO A 177 -14.68 -4.85 5.18
CA PRO A 177 -14.07 -5.43 6.39
C PRO A 177 -13.11 -4.50 7.15
N PHE A 178 -12.91 -3.28 6.64
CA PHE A 178 -12.04 -2.23 7.21
C PHE A 178 -12.76 -0.89 7.36
N ALA A 179 -14.10 -0.88 7.38
CA ALA A 179 -14.83 0.33 7.75
C ALA A 179 -14.44 0.74 9.17
N ASN A 180 -14.01 2.01 9.33
CA ASN A 180 -13.61 2.58 10.61
C ASN A 180 -14.52 3.76 10.91
N ASP A 181 -15.01 3.83 12.15
CA ASP A 181 -15.83 4.91 12.67
C ASP A 181 -15.02 5.75 13.67
N ILE A 182 -15.24 7.06 13.64
CA ILE A 182 -14.70 7.98 14.64
C ILE A 182 -15.71 8.10 15.77
N VAL A 183 -15.30 7.78 16.99
CA VAL A 183 -16.17 7.79 18.17
C VAL A 183 -15.59 8.68 19.27
N LEU A 184 -16.46 9.36 20.01
CA LEU A 184 -16.14 10.06 21.26
C LEU A 184 -16.43 9.14 22.44
N ALA A 185 -15.44 8.88 23.28
CA ALA A 185 -15.58 8.12 24.50
C ALA A 185 -16.36 8.91 25.56
N LEU A 186 -17.46 8.34 26.05
CA LEU A 186 -18.25 8.90 27.15
C LEU A 186 -17.80 8.37 28.51
N SER A 187 -17.22 7.17 28.53
CA SER A 187 -16.74 6.50 29.74
C SER A 187 -15.35 5.89 29.52
N SER A 188 -14.52 5.89 30.56
CA SER A 188 -13.23 5.21 30.55
C SER A 188 -13.41 3.70 30.71
N MET A 189 -12.60 2.92 30.01
CA MET A 189 -12.57 1.46 30.10
C MET A 189 -11.16 0.90 30.08
N GLU A 190 -11.01 -0.32 30.57
CA GLU A 190 -9.76 -1.07 30.46
C GLU A 190 -9.39 -1.35 28.99
N PRO A 191 -8.09 -1.51 28.68
CA PRO A 191 -7.63 -1.83 27.34
C PRO A 191 -8.30 -3.08 26.77
N PHE A 192 -8.82 -3.00 25.54
CA PHE A 192 -9.50 -4.11 24.88
C PHE A 192 -8.96 -4.36 23.47
N MET A 193 -9.12 -5.58 22.97
CA MET A 193 -8.64 -5.97 21.64
C MET A 193 -9.71 -5.76 20.56
N GLY A 194 -9.31 -5.11 19.48
CA GLY A 194 -10.07 -4.88 18.27
C GLY A 194 -10.24 -6.13 17.41
N ILE A 195 -11.24 -6.14 16.53
CA ILE A 195 -11.37 -7.19 15.50
C ILE A 195 -10.24 -7.16 14.47
N ASP A 196 -9.52 -6.04 14.39
CA ASP A 196 -8.31 -5.83 13.59
C ASP A 196 -7.04 -6.29 14.32
N GLY A 197 -7.16 -6.83 15.53
CA GLY A 197 -6.05 -7.27 16.37
C GLY A 197 -5.32 -6.16 17.11
N ARG A 198 -5.78 -4.90 17.05
CA ARG A 198 -5.16 -3.77 17.78
C ARG A 198 -5.73 -3.65 19.20
N THR A 199 -4.89 -3.30 20.17
CA THR A 199 -5.37 -3.01 21.53
C THR A 199 -5.71 -1.52 21.65
N TYR A 200 -6.91 -1.22 22.14
CA TYR A 200 -7.43 0.13 22.32
C TYR A 200 -7.56 0.45 23.80
N GLU A 201 -6.96 1.56 24.22
CA GLU A 201 -7.16 2.15 25.53
C GLU A 201 -8.10 3.36 25.37
N MET A 202 -8.99 3.57 26.33
CA MET A 202 -10.03 4.60 26.21
C MET A 202 -10.28 5.30 27.55
N GLU A 203 -10.08 6.61 27.58
CA GLU A 203 -10.49 7.48 28.67
C GLU A 203 -11.73 8.29 28.30
N ALA A 204 -12.50 8.71 29.30
CA ALA A 204 -13.71 9.51 29.06
C ALA A 204 -13.32 10.88 28.48
N GLY A 205 -13.87 11.21 27.31
CA GLY A 205 -13.59 12.43 26.56
C GLY A 205 -12.65 12.25 25.36
N ASP A 206 -12.05 11.07 25.18
CA ASP A 206 -11.17 10.81 24.05
C ASP A 206 -11.91 10.62 22.73
N ILE A 207 -11.28 11.02 21.61
CA ILE A 207 -11.77 10.70 20.26
C ILE A 207 -10.91 9.57 19.70
N LEU A 208 -11.55 8.44 19.38
CA LEU A 208 -10.89 7.21 18.94
C LEU A 208 -11.42 6.80 17.57
N THR A 209 -10.54 6.22 16.75
CA THR A 209 -10.91 5.57 15.50
C THR A 209 -10.95 4.06 15.73
N LEU A 210 -12.14 3.48 15.67
CA LEU A 210 -12.38 2.06 15.91
C LEU A 210 -12.96 1.39 14.67
N PRO A 211 -12.72 0.09 14.46
CA PRO A 211 -13.43 -0.67 13.44
C PRO A 211 -14.94 -0.55 13.65
N SER A 212 -15.72 -0.39 12.57
CA SER A 212 -17.16 -0.10 12.64
C SER A 212 -17.93 -1.11 13.48
N ARG A 213 -17.54 -2.38 13.42
CA ARG A 213 -18.15 -3.44 14.23
C ARG A 213 -17.93 -3.24 15.73
N ASN A 214 -16.75 -2.75 16.12
CA ASN A 214 -16.43 -2.47 17.51
C ASN A 214 -17.11 -1.19 17.98
N ALA A 215 -17.08 -0.15 17.14
CA ALA A 215 -17.77 1.11 17.41
C ALA A 215 -19.28 0.88 17.64
N GLN A 216 -19.94 0.11 16.78
CA GLN A 216 -21.37 -0.21 16.91
C GLN A 216 -21.71 -0.84 18.27
N VAL A 217 -20.91 -1.81 18.70
CA VAL A 217 -21.09 -2.55 19.97
C VAL A 217 -20.89 -1.65 21.20
N LEU A 218 -20.05 -0.62 21.09
CA LEU A 218 -19.79 0.36 22.14
C LEU A 218 -20.83 1.48 22.17
N VAL A 219 -21.36 1.88 21.00
CA VAL A 219 -22.47 2.83 20.89
C VAL A 219 -23.75 2.23 21.48
N GLU A 220 -24.04 0.96 21.21
CA GLU A 220 -25.21 0.25 21.79
C GLU A 220 -25.20 0.21 23.33
N ARG A 221 -24.03 0.37 23.95
CA ARG A 221 -23.87 0.37 25.42
C ARG A 221 -23.78 1.77 26.02
N ASP A 222 -23.99 2.83 25.22
CA ASP A 222 -23.81 4.23 25.62
C ASP A 222 -22.40 4.53 26.18
N ILE A 223 -21.40 3.79 25.73
CA ILE A 223 -20.00 3.96 26.16
C ILE A 223 -19.30 4.97 25.25
N VAL A 224 -19.64 4.98 23.96
CA VAL A 224 -19.08 5.90 22.97
C VAL A 224 -20.19 6.51 22.11
N LEU A 225 -19.93 7.69 21.54
CA LEU A 225 -20.81 8.39 20.63
C LEU A 225 -20.18 8.41 19.23
N ASN A 226 -20.88 7.90 18.22
CA ASN A 226 -20.39 7.98 16.84
C ASN A 226 -20.45 9.43 16.33
N ILE A 227 -19.31 9.95 15.90
CA ILE A 227 -19.21 11.24 15.22
C ILE A 227 -19.25 10.94 13.72
N HIS A 228 -20.43 11.02 13.11
CA HIS A 228 -20.53 10.94 11.66
C HIS A 228 -19.92 12.20 11.03
N PRO A 229 -18.83 12.10 10.25
CA PRO A 229 -18.46 13.18 9.34
C PRO A 229 -19.50 13.15 8.22
N GLY A 230 -20.44 14.10 8.26
CA GLY A 230 -21.35 14.35 7.14
C GLY A 230 -20.62 14.78 5.87
#